data_AF-A0A3D6BPE7-F1
#
_entry.id   AF-A0A3D6BPE7-F1
#
_cell.length_a   1.000
_cell.length_b   1.000
_cell.length_c   1.000
_cell.angle_alpha   90.00
_cell.angle_beta   90.00
_cell.angle_gamma   90.00
#
_symmetry.space_group_name_H-M   'P 1'
#
loop_
_entity.id
_entity.type
_entity.pdbx_description
1 polymer ?
#
loop_
_entity_poly.entity_id
_entity_poly.type
_entity_poly.pdbx_seq_one_letter_code
_entity_poly.pdbx_strand_id
1 'polypeptide(L)'
;QRQQTTVLLFVTLILGIVFIVCQFQGFQQIIDLGYNFTGPTSNVTMSYIYLIAVVHILHVVVGLISLLVVIYNHFKQKYQPTKMLGFELSATFWHFVDLLWLYLFLFLYFV
;
A
#
# COMPACT_ATOMS: atom_id res chain seq x y z
N GLN A 1 8.11 22.05 -14.04
CA GLN A 1 7.88 20.59 -14.21
C GLN A 1 8.60 19.75 -13.15
N ARG A 2 9.94 19.77 -13.01
CA ARG A 2 10.66 18.94 -12.00
C ARG A 2 10.21 19.13 -10.54
N GLN A 3 9.94 20.38 -10.13
CA GLN A 3 9.48 20.69 -8.78
C GLN A 3 8.09 20.09 -8.48
N GLN A 4 7.19 20.08 -9.46
CA GLN A 4 5.86 19.47 -9.31
C GLN A 4 5.96 17.95 -9.20
N THR A 5 6.82 17.30 -9.97
CA THR A 5 7.06 15.85 -9.86
C THR A 5 7.61 15.46 -8.49
N THR A 6 8.51 16.27 -7.93
CA THR A 6 9.06 16.03 -6.58
C THR A 6 7.99 16.19 -5.51
N VAL A 7 7.16 17.23 -5.60
CA VAL A 7 6.04 17.46 -4.67
C VAL A 7 5.04 16.31 -4.74
N LEU A 8 4.65 15.87 -5.94
CA LEU A 8 3.71 14.76 -6.10
C LEU A 8 4.27 13.44 -5.56
N LEU A 9 5.56 13.15 -5.76
CA LEU A 9 6.20 11.97 -5.17
C LEU A 9 6.25 12.00 -3.63
N PHE A 10 6.49 13.17 -3.05
CA PHE A 10 6.42 13.32 -1.59
C PHE A 10 5.00 13.16 -1.06
N VAL A 11 4.00 13.69 -1.78
CA VAL A 11 2.59 13.53 -1.45
C VAL A 11 2.20 12.06 -1.51
N THR A 12 2.56 11.32 -2.56
CA THR A 12 2.24 9.88 -2.65
C THR A 12 2.93 9.06 -1.56
N LEU A 13 4.16 9.41 -1.18
CA LEU A 13 4.85 8.79 -0.04
C LEU A 13 4.10 9.02 1.28
N ILE A 14 3.66 10.25 1.55
CA ILE A 14 2.89 10.57 2.75
C ILE A 14 1.55 9.83 2.74
N LEU A 15 0.83 9.82 1.61
CA LEU A 15 -0.42 9.07 1.49
C LEU A 15 -0.22 7.57 1.74
N GLY A 16 0.88 6.99 1.24
CA GLY A 16 1.22 5.58 1.50
C GLY A 16 1.45 5.28 2.98
N ILE A 17 2.14 6.17 3.71
CA ILE A 17 2.33 6.03 5.16
C ILE A 17 1.00 6.16 5.91
N VAL A 18 0.19 7.15 5.57
CA VAL A 18 -1.13 7.35 6.18
C VAL A 18 -2.01 6.13 5.95
N PHE A 19 -1.98 5.56 4.74
CA PHE A 19 -2.71 4.34 4.42
C PHE A 19 -2.29 3.16 5.31
N ILE A 20 -0.98 2.94 5.50
CA ILE A 20 -0.49 1.90 6.42
C ILE A 20 -0.99 2.13 7.85
N VAL A 21 -0.94 3.37 8.35
CA VAL A 21 -1.41 3.71 9.70
C VAL A 21 -2.90 3.46 9.86
N CYS A 22 -3.72 3.93 8.91
CA CYS A 22 -5.16 3.66 8.89
C CYS A 22 -5.44 2.16 8.85
N GLN A 23 -4.64 1.40 8.11
CA GLN A 23 -4.80 -0.05 8.04
C GLN A 23 -4.52 -0.71 9.40
N PHE A 24 -3.42 -0.34 10.05
CA PHE A 24 -3.11 -0.82 11.41
C PHE A 24 -4.20 -0.44 12.42
N GLN A 25 -4.75 0.77 12.36
CA GLN A 25 -5.86 1.18 13.22
C GLN A 25 -7.13 0.35 12.98
N GLY A 26 -7.48 0.10 11.71
CA GLY A 26 -8.59 -0.77 11.34
C GLY A 26 -8.41 -2.19 11.89
N PHE A 27 -7.20 -2.76 11.76
CA PHE A 27 -6.88 -4.06 12.37
C PHE A 27 -7.02 -4.04 13.89
N GLN A 28 -6.45 -3.06 14.58
CA GLN A 28 -6.55 -2.96 16.04
C GLN A 28 -8.01 -2.90 16.51
N GLN A 29 -8.88 -2.14 15.81
CA GLN A 29 -10.30 -2.10 16.14
C GLN A 29 -11.00 -3.44 15.96
N ILE A 30 -10.68 -4.20 14.89
CA ILE A 30 -11.25 -5.54 14.66
C ILE A 30 -10.81 -6.52 15.75
N ILE A 31 -9.57 -6.40 16.23
CA ILE A 31 -9.01 -7.21 17.32
C ILE A 31 -9.69 -6.86 18.65
N ASP A 32 -9.86 -5.56 18.94
CA ASP A 32 -10.46 -5.04 20.17
C ASP A 32 -11.97 -5.34 20.26
N LEU A 33 -12.65 -5.48 19.11
CA LEU A 33 -14.04 -5.93 18.99
C LEU A 33 -14.24 -7.42 19.34
N GLY A 34 -13.19 -8.17 19.71
CA GLY A 34 -13.32 -9.50 20.29
C GLY A 34 -13.48 -10.64 19.28
N TYR A 35 -13.21 -10.40 17.99
CA TYR A 35 -13.03 -11.47 17.00
C TYR A 35 -11.69 -12.18 17.25
N ASN A 36 -11.69 -13.04 18.26
CA ASN A 36 -10.53 -13.79 18.70
C ASN A 36 -10.01 -14.70 17.57
N PHE A 37 -8.73 -14.51 17.22
CA PHE A 37 -7.99 -15.34 16.26
C PHE A 37 -7.93 -16.83 16.66
N THR A 38 -8.16 -17.14 17.94
CA THR A 38 -8.23 -18.49 18.49
C THR A 38 -9.26 -18.53 19.62
N GLY A 39 -10.31 -19.34 19.47
CA GLY A 39 -11.39 -19.51 20.45
C GLY A 39 -12.65 -20.15 19.85
N PRO A 40 -13.67 -20.51 20.66
CA PRO A 40 -14.89 -21.21 20.22
C PRO A 40 -15.76 -20.45 19.22
N THR A 41 -15.50 -19.16 19.00
CA THR A 41 -16.18 -18.25 18.06
C THR A 41 -15.32 -17.95 16.82
N SER A 42 -14.30 -18.77 16.54
CA SER A 42 -13.40 -18.59 15.40
C SER A 42 -14.17 -18.72 14.09
N ASN A 43 -14.18 -17.64 13.31
CA ASN A 43 -14.84 -17.60 12.02
C ASN A 43 -13.78 -17.67 10.93
N VAL A 44 -13.87 -18.67 10.04
CA VAL A 44 -12.90 -18.90 8.96
C VAL A 44 -12.73 -17.64 8.09
N THR A 45 -13.78 -16.85 7.96
CA THR A 45 -13.81 -15.56 7.26
C THR A 45 -12.83 -14.54 7.85
N MET A 46 -12.71 -14.45 9.18
CA MET A 46 -11.82 -13.48 9.83
C MET A 46 -10.34 -13.84 9.64
N SER A 47 -10.00 -15.13 9.68
CA SER A 47 -8.65 -15.61 9.38
C SER A 47 -8.24 -15.30 7.94
N TYR A 48 -9.16 -15.42 6.98
CA TYR A 48 -8.91 -15.07 5.57
C TYR A 48 -8.71 -13.56 5.38
N ILE A 49 -9.55 -12.73 6.00
CA ILE A 49 -9.42 -11.26 5.95
C ILE A 49 -8.05 -10.83 6.50
N TYR A 50 -7.63 -11.39 7.63
CA TYR A 50 -6.34 -11.09 8.23
C TYR A 50 -5.17 -11.48 7.31
N LEU A 51 -5.20 -12.69 6.73
CA LEU A 51 -4.14 -13.16 5.84
C LEU A 51 -4.02 -12.28 4.59
N ILE A 52 -5.15 -11.96 3.95
CA ILE A 52 -5.20 -11.08 2.78
C ILE A 52 -4.61 -9.71 3.11
N ALA A 53 -4.95 -9.15 4.27
CA ALA A 53 -4.48 -7.83 4.64
C ALA A 53 -3.01 -7.78 5.05
N VAL A 54 -2.50 -8.80 5.75
CA VAL A 54 -1.07 -8.91 6.04
C VAL A 54 -0.26 -8.99 4.75
N VAL A 55 -0.71 -9.81 3.80
CA VAL A 55 -0.08 -9.90 2.47
C VAL A 55 -0.14 -8.55 1.75
N HIS A 56 -1.27 -7.86 1.82
CA HIS A 56 -1.40 -6.55 1.19
C HIS A 56 -0.47 -5.49 1.82
N ILE A 57 -0.40 -5.40 3.15
CA ILE A 57 0.52 -4.50 3.84
C ILE A 57 1.96 -4.76 3.39
N LEU A 58 2.36 -6.04 3.26
CA LEU A 58 3.67 -6.41 2.73
C LEU A 58 3.89 -5.85 1.32
N HIS A 59 2.91 -5.98 0.41
CA HIS A 59 2.99 -5.42 -0.93
C HIS A 59 3.09 -3.89 -0.95
N VAL A 60 2.35 -3.19 -0.08
CA VAL A 60 2.42 -1.73 0.04
C VAL A 60 3.80 -1.29 0.55
N VAL A 61 4.41 -2.01 1.49
CA VAL A 61 5.79 -1.76 1.94
C VAL A 61 6.79 -1.92 0.80
N VAL A 62 6.65 -2.95 -0.03
CA VAL A 62 7.48 -3.13 -1.24
C VAL A 62 7.28 -1.97 -2.22
N GLY A 63 6.04 -1.52 -2.40
CA GLY A 63 5.71 -0.33 -3.19
C GLY A 63 6.40 0.93 -2.65
N LEU A 64 6.42 1.10 -1.33
CA LEU A 64 7.01 2.28 -0.68
C LEU A 64 8.53 2.29 -0.86
N ILE A 65 9.17 1.12 -0.77
CA ILE A 65 10.60 0.96 -1.08
C ILE A 65 10.88 1.32 -2.54
N SER A 66 10.06 0.86 -3.48
CA SER A 66 10.18 1.22 -4.90
C SER A 66 10.08 2.74 -5.10
N LEU A 67 9.13 3.40 -4.43
CA LEU A 67 8.93 4.84 -4.49
C LEU A 67 10.12 5.62 -3.88
N LEU A 68 10.69 5.13 -2.77
CA LEU A 68 11.92 5.67 -2.17
C LEU A 68 13.12 5.56 -3.13
N VAL A 69 13.28 4.44 -3.83
CA VAL A 69 14.34 4.25 -4.84
C VAL A 69 14.19 5.23 -6.00
N VAL A 70 12.95 5.47 -6.45
CA VAL A 70 12.64 6.46 -7.49
C VAL A 70 12.95 7.88 -7.02
N ILE A 71 12.55 8.25 -5.80
CA ILE A 71 12.87 9.55 -5.20
C ILE A 71 14.39 9.72 -5.08
N TYR A 72 15.12 8.72 -4.59
CA TYR A 72 16.58 8.75 -4.46
C TYR A 72 17.27 8.95 -5.81
N ASN A 73 16.85 8.20 -6.84
CA ASN A 73 17.39 8.36 -8.20
C ASN A 73 17.01 9.72 -8.83
N HIS A 74 15.88 10.30 -8.43
CA HIS A 74 15.45 11.63 -8.86
C HIS A 74 16.33 12.73 -8.28
N PHE A 75 16.67 12.63 -6.98
CA PHE A 75 17.62 13.54 -6.34
C PHE A 75 19.04 13.43 -6.92
N LYS A 76 19.47 12.23 -7.33
CA LYS A 76 20.80 12.01 -7.94
C LYS A 76 20.90 12.48 -9.41
N GLN A 77 19.86 13.14 -9.94
CA GLN A 77 19.74 13.64 -11.32
C GLN A 77 20.03 12.58 -12.42
N LYS A 78 19.82 11.29 -12.11
CA LYS A 78 20.07 10.19 -13.06
C LYS A 78 18.97 10.01 -14.11
N TYR A 79 17.84 10.72 -13.98
CA TYR A 79 16.74 10.65 -14.93
C TYR A 79 16.97 11.62 -16.10
N GLN A 80 17.48 11.05 -17.20
CA GLN A 80 17.33 11.59 -18.54
C GLN A 80 15.94 11.21 -19.07
N PRO A 81 15.33 11.98 -19.99
CA PRO A 81 14.03 11.65 -20.60
C PRO A 81 13.99 10.26 -21.24
N THR A 82 15.13 9.68 -21.58
CA THR A 82 15.30 8.34 -22.16
C THR A 82 15.32 7.20 -21.13
N LYS A 83 15.42 7.48 -19.82
CA LYS A 83 15.53 6.44 -18.76
C LYS A 83 14.48 6.61 -17.66
N MET A 84 13.23 6.88 -18.05
CA MET A 84 12.09 6.98 -17.11
C MET A 84 11.43 5.62 -16.82
N LEU A 85 11.89 4.53 -17.44
CA LEU A 85 11.33 3.18 -17.26
C LEU A 85 11.21 2.76 -15.79
N GLY A 86 12.19 3.10 -14.94
CA GLY A 86 12.12 2.78 -13.51
C GLY A 86 11.04 3.57 -12.76
N PHE A 87 10.75 4.80 -13.20
CA PHE A 87 9.67 5.62 -12.66
C PHE A 87 8.30 5.09 -13.13
N GLU A 88 8.16 4.80 -14.43
CA GLU A 88 6.92 4.26 -15.00
C GLU A 88 6.57 2.89 -14.41
N LEU A 89 7.55 2.01 -14.25
CA LEU A 89 7.35 0.69 -13.66
C LEU A 89 6.93 0.80 -12.19
N SER A 90 7.56 1.69 -11.42
CA SER A 90 7.21 1.95 -10.02
C SER A 90 5.80 2.53 -9.88
N ALA A 91 5.45 3.52 -10.71
CA ALA A 91 4.12 4.12 -10.72
C ALA A 91 3.05 3.09 -11.13
N THR A 92 3.31 2.28 -12.17
CA THR A 92 2.39 1.22 -12.61
C THR A 92 2.19 0.18 -11.52
N PHE A 93 3.27 -0.24 -10.84
CA PHE A 93 3.18 -1.17 -9.70
C PHE A 93 2.34 -0.58 -8.56
N TRP A 94 2.56 0.69 -8.20
CA TRP A 94 1.80 1.36 -7.14
C TRP A 94 0.30 1.44 -7.48
N HIS A 95 -0.05 1.89 -8.69
CA HIS A 95 -1.44 1.96 -9.12
C HIS A 95 -2.11 0.58 -9.23
N PHE A 96 -1.37 -0.44 -9.66
CA PHE A 96 -1.89 -1.81 -9.71
C PHE A 96 -2.25 -2.34 -8.30
N VAL A 97 -1.37 -2.11 -7.33
CA VAL A 97 -1.61 -2.52 -5.92
C VAL A 97 -2.80 -1.76 -5.31
N ASP A 98 -2.93 -0.47 -5.60
CA ASP A 98 -4.04 0.37 -5.13
C ASP A 98 -5.40 -0.08 -5.69
N LEU A 99 -5.48 -0.33 -6.99
CA LEU A 99 -6.70 -0.84 -7.64
C LEU A 99 -7.11 -2.22 -7.14
N LEU A 100 -6.13 -3.13 -6.98
CA LEU A 100 -6.39 -4.46 -6.44
C LEU A 100 -6.94 -4.36 -5.01
N TRP A 101 -6.42 -3.43 -4.21
CA TRP A 101 -6.91 -3.22 -2.85
C TRP A 101 -8.32 -2.68 -2.78
N LEU A 102 -8.65 -1.67 -3.59
CA LEU A 102 -10.02 -1.14 -3.69
C LEU A 102 -11.02 -2.25 -4.05
N TYR A 103 -10.64 -3.12 -4.99
CA TYR A 103 -11.44 -4.28 -5.37
C TYR A 103 -11.64 -5.26 -4.20
N LEU A 104 -10.56 -5.65 -3.51
CA LEU A 104 -10.65 -6.55 -2.35
C LEU A 104 -11.45 -5.95 -1.21
N PHE A 105 -11.26 -4.67 -0.91
CA PHE A 105 -12.01 -3.97 0.14
C PHE A 105 -13.52 -3.97 -0.15
N LEU A 106 -13.92 -3.66 -1.39
CA LEU A 106 -15.32 -3.75 -1.80
C LEU A 106 -15.85 -5.18 -1.71
N PHE A 107 -15.08 -6.17 -2.19
CA PHE A 107 -15.48 -7.58 -2.10
C PHE A 107 -15.70 -8.02 -0.66
N LEU A 108 -14.78 -7.70 0.26
CA LEU A 108 -14.87 -8.07 1.68
C LEU A 108 -15.94 -7.28 2.45
N TYR A 109 -16.29 -6.07 2.00
CA TYR A 109 -17.31 -5.25 2.64
C TYR A 109 -18.73 -5.66 2.21
N PHE A 110 -18.91 -6.06 0.95
CA PHE A 110 -20.24 -6.39 0.39
C PHE A 110 -20.61 -7.87 0.44
N VAL A 111 -19.65 -8.79 0.56
CA VAL A 111 -19.87 -10.25 0.67
C VAL A 111 -19.73 -10.70 2.11
#